data_AF-A0A836RUM6-F1
#
_entry.id   AF-A0A836RUM6-F1
#
_cell.length_a   1.000
_cell.length_b   1.000
_cell.length_c   1.000
_cell.angle_alpha   90.00
_cell.angle_beta   90.00
_cell.angle_gamma   90.00
#
_symmetry.space_group_name_H-M   'P 1'
#
loop_
_entity.id
_entity.type
_entity.pdbx_description
1 polymer ?
#
loop_
_entity_poly.entity_id
_entity_poly.type
_entity_poly.pdbx_seq_one_letter_code
_entity_poly.pdbx_strand_id
1 'polypeptide(L)' 'MTLKEIAEYLGGELHGPESLDISGPARIEQAKEGQITFLANLKYQQHLQTTQASAILV' A
#
# COMPACT_ATOMS: atom_id res chain seq x y z
N MET A 1 7.62 -8.57 -5.36
CA MET A 1 6.98 -7.91 -6.51
C MET A 1 7.11 -6.43 -6.24
N THR A 2 7.69 -5.70 -7.18
CA THR A 2 8.00 -4.29 -6.99
C THR A 2 6.72 -3.47 -7.02
N LEU A 3 6.70 -2.35 -6.30
CA LEU A 3 5.55 -1.44 -6.26
C LEU A 3 5.15 -0.95 -7.65
N LYS A 4 6.13 -0.76 -8.55
CA LYS A 4 5.91 -0.46 -9.97
C LYS A 4 5.09 -1.53 -10.68
N GLU A 5 5.48 -2.79 -10.57
CA GLU A 5 4.74 -3.90 -11.19
C GLU A 5 3.30 -3.97 -10.69
N ILE A 6 3.07 -3.65 -9.39
CA ILE A 6 1.72 -3.58 -8.83
C ILE A 6 0.92 -2.45 -9.49
N ALA A 7 1.50 -1.25 -9.58
CA ALA A 7 0.83 -0.09 -10.17
C ALA A 7 0.48 -0.33 -11.65
N GLU A 8 1.42 -0.88 -12.43
CA GLU A 8 1.22 -1.25 -13.83
C GLU A 8 0.12 -2.31 -13.98
N TYR A 9 0.11 -3.34 -13.12
CA TYR A 9 -0.90 -4.39 -13.13
C TYR A 9 -2.31 -3.86 -12.83
N LEU A 10 -2.41 -2.89 -11.90
CA LEU A 10 -3.67 -2.27 -11.52
C LEU A 10 -4.10 -1.13 -12.46
N GLY A 11 -3.23 -0.71 -13.40
CA GLY A 11 -3.45 0.48 -14.22
C GLY A 11 -3.51 1.77 -13.40
N GLY A 12 -2.87 1.79 -12.24
CA GLY A 12 -2.85 2.91 -11.31
C GLY A 12 -1.64 3.83 -11.51
N GLU A 13 -1.73 5.03 -10.95
CA GLU A 13 -0.60 5.96 -10.88
C GLU A 13 0.24 5.67 -9.63
N LEU A 14 1.55 5.61 -9.81
CA LEU A 14 2.48 5.35 -8.71
C LEU A 14 3.04 6.66 -8.15
N HIS A 15 2.81 6.89 -6.87
CA HIS A 15 3.45 7.95 -6.10
C HIS A 15 4.42 7.33 -5.07
N GLY A 16 5.73 7.50 -5.30
CA GLY A 16 6.78 7.02 -4.38
C GLY A 16 7.84 6.15 -5.06
N PRO A 17 8.58 5.33 -4.29
CA PRO A 17 9.69 4.53 -4.79
C PRO A 17 9.23 3.32 -5.60
N GLU A 18 9.58 3.29 -6.90
CA GLU A 18 9.25 2.21 -7.85
C GLU A 18 9.80 0.83 -7.46
N SER A 19 11.01 0.81 -6.91
CA SER A 19 11.76 -0.42 -6.62
C SER A 19 11.42 -1.05 -5.26
N LEU A 20 10.39 -0.55 -4.57
CA LEU A 20 10.03 -1.07 -3.26
C LEU A 20 9.44 -2.47 -3.39
N ASP A 21 10.02 -3.44 -2.70
CA ASP A 21 9.54 -4.82 -2.72
C ASP A 21 8.33 -5.00 -1.81
N ILE A 22 7.26 -5.54 -2.38
CA ILE A 22 6.04 -5.91 -1.69
C ILE A 22 5.95 -7.43 -1.60
N SER A 23 5.80 -7.91 -0.38
CA SER A 23 5.68 -9.32 0.02
C SER A 23 4.24 -9.81 0.02
N GLY A 24 3.26 -8.92 0.21
CA GLY A 24 1.85 -9.26 0.14
C GLY A 24 0.90 -8.20 0.70
N PRO A 25 -0.41 -8.43 0.60
CA PRO A 25 -1.41 -7.52 1.14
C PRO A 25 -1.64 -7.70 2.64
N ALA A 26 -2.07 -6.63 3.32
CA ALA A 26 -2.50 -6.66 4.72
C ALA A 26 -3.59 -5.63 5.01
N ARG A 27 -4.33 -5.84 6.12
CA ARG A 27 -5.30 -4.87 6.63
C ARG A 27 -4.57 -3.63 7.16
N ILE A 28 -5.15 -2.44 6.98
CA ILE A 28 -4.49 -1.16 7.32
C ILE A 28 -4.06 -1.09 8.80
N GLU A 29 -4.80 -1.75 9.69
CA GLU A 29 -4.51 -1.81 11.13
C GLU A 29 -3.37 -2.76 11.51
N GLN A 30 -3.02 -3.70 10.63
CA GLN A 30 -2.07 -4.80 10.92
C GLN A 30 -0.89 -4.84 9.95
N ALA A 31 -0.92 -4.03 8.90
CA ALA A 31 0.09 -3.99 7.87
C ALA A 31 1.45 -3.61 8.44
N LYS A 32 2.47 -4.32 7.95
CA LYS A 32 3.88 -4.15 8.31
C LYS A 32 4.69 -3.72 7.10
N GLU A 33 5.97 -3.43 7.36
CA GLU A 33 6.93 -3.16 6.31
C GLU A 33 6.97 -4.32 5.29
N GLY A 34 7.06 -3.96 4.01
CA GLY A 34 6.96 -4.87 2.88
C GLY A 34 5.53 -5.27 2.54
N GLN A 35 4.49 -4.76 3.21
CA GLN A 35 3.10 -5.07 2.88
C GLN A 35 2.37 -3.88 2.25
N ILE A 36 1.42 -4.18 1.36
CA ILE A 36 0.53 -3.19 0.76
C ILE A 36 -0.85 -3.26 1.44
N THR A 37 -1.49 -2.12 1.64
CA THR A 37 -2.88 -2.05 2.11
C THR A 37 -3.72 -1.18 1.19
N PHE A 38 -5.01 -1.09 1.44
CA PHE A 38 -5.93 -0.24 0.65
C PHE A 38 -6.83 0.56 1.58
N LEU A 39 -7.14 1.80 1.17
CA LEU A 39 -8.08 2.68 1.86
C LEU A 39 -9.38 2.78 1.06
N ALA A 40 -10.27 1.81 1.17
CA ALA A 40 -11.56 1.86 0.45
C ALA A 40 -12.59 2.83 1.04
N ASN A 41 -12.42 3.25 2.30
CA ASN A 41 -13.37 4.13 2.96
C ASN A 41 -12.65 5.17 3.81
N LEU A 42 -13.02 6.43 3.65
CA LEU A 42 -12.44 7.58 4.34
C LEU A 42 -12.50 7.45 5.87
N LYS A 43 -13.43 6.66 6.43
CA LYS A 43 -13.49 6.40 7.88
C LYS A 43 -12.21 5.77 8.47
N TYR A 44 -11.40 5.12 7.62
CA TYR A 44 -10.13 4.50 8.02
C TYR A 44 -8.92 5.43 7.84
N GLN A 45 -9.12 6.70 7.47
CA GLN A 45 -8.04 7.70 7.36
C GLN A 45 -7.22 7.84 8.65
N GLN A 46 -7.86 7.63 9.81
CA GLN A 46 -7.20 7.63 11.12
C GLN A 46 -6.05 6.60 11.20
N HIS A 47 -6.13 5.50 10.46
CA HIS A 47 -5.08 4.47 10.43
C HIS A 47 -3.93 4.80 9.49
N LEU A 48 -4.08 5.79 8.59
CA LEU A 48 -2.98 6.21 7.71
C LEU A 48 -1.77 6.72 8.50
N GLN A 49 -2.00 7.32 9.66
CA GLN A 49 -0.93 7.83 10.51
C GLN A 49 -0.26 6.74 11.35
N THR A 50 -0.91 5.59 11.55
CA THR A 50 -0.43 4.53 12.45
C THR A 50 -0.01 3.26 11.71
N THR A 51 -0.41 3.10 10.46
CA THR A 51 -0.09 1.90 9.67
C THR A 51 1.41 1.82 9.40
N GLN A 52 1.94 0.58 9.38
CA GLN A 52 3.32 0.32 8.97
C GLN A 52 3.38 -0.26 7.55
N ALA A 53 2.29 -0.16 6.77
CA ALA A 53 2.29 -0.56 5.38
C ALA A 53 3.35 0.20 4.58
N SER A 54 4.03 -0.51 3.67
CA SER A 54 4.98 0.08 2.73
C SER A 54 4.31 0.84 1.58
N ALA A 55 3.07 0.49 1.25
CA ALA A 55 2.27 1.17 0.23
C ALA A 55 0.79 1.12 0.58
N ILE A 56 0.04 2.11 0.09
CA ILE A 56 -1.40 2.24 0.31
C ILE A 56 -2.05 2.52 -1.05
N LEU A 57 -3.00 1.66 -1.42
CA LEU A 57 -3.87 1.88 -2.58
C LEU A 57 -5.03 2.80 -2.17
N VAL A 58 -5.19 3.91 -2.88
CA VAL A 58 -6.21 4.96 -2.66
C VAL A 58 -7.06 5.18 -3.89
#